data_AF-A0AAE4EXW4-F1
#
_entry.id   AF-A0AAE4EXW4-F1
#
_cell.length_a   1.000
_cell.length_b   1.000
_cell.length_c   1.000
_cell.angle_alpha   90.00
_cell.angle_beta   90.00
_cell.angle_gamma   90.00
#
_symmetry.space_group_name_H-M   'P 1'
#
loop_
_entity.id
_entity.type
_entity.pdbx_description
1 polymer ?
#
loop_
_entity_poly.entity_id
_entity_poly.type
_entity_poly.pdbx_seq_one_letter_code
_entity_poly.pdbx_strand_id
1 'polypeptide(L)'
;MSKSGSNNASNSTLTKTIPDEWEHIPCIQYGFPDDKGPTRAPKLRTIFESIPNDAETASPVYLLSREQYERQSDFESGYEVKGYTSIATELQDECEADDRVFYPVHIESDVYHEEGPATLIEWFCEFVEDYLGVPFHTCTLYFSGNRSIHVHVPRFVSGEDQRERLKELAEMFCTDNGAELDCGLYYAKRLFRLPSVEHANTGLRKVEIKPDWGRDRIFRETNEATPVIPESYEAVLRNVFTTHRSLTVDSQTTLDPPYDLFRVLNSEKTVLEFKSDERDIGTPLIEQEQYPNNPADTIKWLQYNAKEFSPYALAKGDSRSVAVLEVKGSPFSRKEVTGGSYGRPVYVLIPAFFYGARGCAGEEFIKDHEHAPLQLSKTDYTKWTYQPGDHVVIIGGKSGSSIIFQASSQQASDLGLILTGEDGCRQDALHYLENEGYNTGKSGSSVKAPTLKRKRKFRRSETSQWKQNTESAKLQHQAEHDGIETLSHIELSNVANRLLTIGGWSLAWGWCETQFGDQFDLEVTWKHLKGIVEYYDIPAVVPPKPR
;
A
#
# COMPACT_ATOMS: atom_id res chain seq x y z
N MET A 1 -39.88 -57.47 7.65
CA MET A 1 -40.60 -57.53 6.37
C MET A 1 -41.07 -56.13 6.00
N SER A 2 -40.95 -55.78 4.72
CA SER A 2 -41.45 -54.56 4.06
C SER A 2 -40.60 -53.29 4.15
N LYS A 3 -39.96 -52.94 3.02
CA LYS A 3 -40.24 -51.76 2.15
C LYS A 3 -39.16 -51.75 1.05
N SER A 4 -39.48 -52.22 -0.15
CA SER A 4 -40.01 -51.44 -1.28
C SER A 4 -39.06 -50.30 -1.67
N GLY A 5 -38.45 -50.46 -2.84
CA GLY A 5 -37.38 -49.63 -3.38
C GLY A 5 -37.73 -48.16 -3.53
N SER A 6 -36.71 -47.33 -3.29
CA SER A 6 -36.68 -45.92 -3.66
C SER A 6 -35.78 -45.78 -4.88
N ASN A 7 -36.26 -44.97 -5.82
CA ASN A 7 -35.73 -44.73 -7.15
C ASN A 7 -34.25 -44.33 -7.14
N ASN A 8 -33.44 -45.04 -7.95
CA ASN A 8 -32.19 -44.52 -8.48
C ASN A 8 -32.53 -43.39 -9.47
N ALA A 9 -32.59 -42.16 -8.98
CA ALA A 9 -32.45 -40.99 -9.83
C ALA A 9 -30.95 -40.86 -10.14
N SER A 10 -30.57 -41.29 -11.34
CA SER A 10 -29.28 -41.00 -11.93
C SER A 10 -29.09 -39.48 -11.96
N ASN A 11 -28.24 -38.95 -11.07
CA ASN A 11 -27.70 -37.60 -11.20
C ASN A 11 -26.85 -37.57 -12.47
N SER A 12 -27.50 -37.24 -13.59
CA SER A 12 -26.84 -36.81 -14.80
C SER A 12 -26.22 -35.45 -14.50
N THR A 13 -24.94 -35.45 -14.15
CA THR A 13 -24.13 -34.25 -14.06
C THR A 13 -24.08 -33.66 -15.46
N LEU A 14 -24.80 -32.54 -15.68
CA LEU A 14 -24.71 -31.74 -16.90
C LEU A 14 -23.23 -31.45 -17.15
N THR A 15 -22.67 -32.08 -18.18
CA THR A 15 -21.29 -31.85 -18.62
C THR A 15 -21.27 -30.45 -19.25
N LYS A 16 -20.99 -29.44 -18.42
CA LYS A 16 -20.79 -28.04 -18.84
C LYS A 16 -19.68 -28.02 -19.91
N THR A 17 -20.06 -28.02 -21.19
CA THR A 17 -19.13 -28.08 -22.32
C THR A 17 -18.54 -26.69 -22.58
N ILE A 18 -17.22 -26.54 -22.42
CA ILE A 18 -16.53 -25.26 -22.66
C ILE A 18 -16.67 -24.89 -24.14
N PRO A 19 -17.07 -23.65 -24.49
CA PRO A 19 -17.22 -23.25 -25.89
C PRO A 19 -15.91 -23.38 -26.66
N ASP A 20 -15.97 -23.88 -27.90
CA ASP A 20 -14.77 -24.13 -28.75
C ASP A 20 -14.02 -22.85 -29.13
N GLU A 21 -14.71 -21.72 -29.11
CA GLU A 21 -14.21 -20.39 -29.46
C GLU A 21 -13.34 -19.73 -28.37
N TRP A 22 -13.17 -20.36 -27.20
CA TRP A 22 -12.34 -19.82 -26.13
C TRP A 22 -10.87 -20.12 -26.39
N GLU A 23 -10.10 -19.05 -26.64
CA GLU A 23 -8.63 -19.10 -26.76
C GLU A 23 -7.98 -19.42 -25.41
N HIS A 24 -8.52 -18.83 -24.33
CA HIS A 24 -8.03 -19.00 -22.97
C HIS A 24 -9.16 -19.49 -22.06
N ILE A 25 -8.89 -20.56 -21.31
CA ILE A 25 -9.82 -21.23 -20.43
C ILE A 25 -9.44 -20.92 -18.97
N PRO A 26 -10.26 -20.14 -18.23
CA PRO A 26 -9.98 -19.77 -16.85
C PRO A 26 -10.14 -20.98 -15.93
N CYS A 27 -9.03 -21.39 -15.33
CA CYS A 27 -8.97 -22.49 -14.40
C CYS A 27 -8.40 -22.06 -13.04
N ILE A 28 -8.73 -22.82 -12.01
CA ILE A 28 -8.21 -22.68 -10.66
C ILE A 28 -7.79 -24.03 -10.10
N GLN A 29 -6.97 -24.01 -9.07
CA GLN A 29 -6.64 -25.16 -8.23
C GLN A 29 -7.43 -25.07 -6.93
N TYR A 30 -8.16 -26.13 -6.60
CA TYR A 30 -8.79 -26.26 -5.29
C TYR A 30 -7.80 -26.84 -4.27
N GLY A 31 -7.93 -26.41 -3.02
CA GLY A 31 -7.23 -26.98 -1.87
C GLY A 31 -8.19 -27.63 -0.89
N PHE A 32 -7.76 -28.75 -0.31
CA PHE A 32 -8.51 -29.60 0.60
C PHE A 32 -7.86 -29.61 1.99
N PRO A 33 -8.63 -29.88 3.06
CA PRO A 33 -8.10 -29.89 4.42
C PRO A 33 -6.99 -30.94 4.59
N ASP A 34 -5.90 -30.54 5.25
CA ASP A 34 -4.82 -31.42 5.69
C ASP A 34 -4.07 -30.80 6.89
N ASP A 35 -3.47 -31.63 7.74
CA ASP A 35 -2.87 -31.27 9.03
C ASP A 35 -1.69 -30.29 8.87
N LYS A 36 -1.08 -30.24 7.67
CA LYS A 36 0.09 -29.39 7.35
C LYS A 36 -0.28 -28.17 6.50
N GLY A 37 -1.56 -27.85 6.39
CA GLY A 37 -2.09 -26.85 5.46
C GLY A 37 -2.71 -27.51 4.21
N PRO A 38 -3.41 -26.75 3.36
CA PRO A 38 -4.29 -27.33 2.37
C PRO A 38 -3.53 -28.19 1.34
N THR A 39 -3.95 -29.44 1.18
CA THR A 39 -3.48 -30.31 0.11
C THR A 39 -4.07 -29.82 -1.21
N ARG A 40 -3.21 -29.53 -2.18
CA ARG A 40 -3.59 -28.99 -3.50
C ARG A 40 -4.07 -30.09 -4.44
N ALA A 41 -5.12 -29.82 -5.19
CA ALA A 41 -5.58 -30.68 -6.27
C ALA A 41 -4.46 -30.86 -7.32
N PRO A 42 -4.22 -32.08 -7.82
CA PRO A 42 -3.18 -32.33 -8.83
C PRO A 42 -3.52 -31.78 -10.22
N LYS A 43 -4.78 -31.42 -10.46
CA LYS A 43 -5.29 -30.86 -11.73
C LYS A 43 -6.02 -29.56 -11.46
N LEU A 44 -5.94 -28.65 -12.42
CA LEU A 44 -6.74 -27.43 -12.47
C LEU A 44 -8.14 -27.76 -12.98
N ARG A 45 -9.14 -27.05 -12.46
CA ARG A 45 -10.54 -27.13 -12.91
C ARG A 45 -10.98 -25.78 -13.44
N THR A 46 -11.89 -25.78 -14.40
CA THR A 46 -12.48 -24.52 -14.85
C THR A 46 -13.25 -23.86 -13.72
N ILE A 47 -13.35 -22.54 -13.75
CA ILE A 47 -14.14 -21.80 -12.75
C ILE A 47 -15.65 -22.10 -12.82
N PHE A 48 -16.12 -22.69 -13.93
CA PHE A 48 -17.53 -23.00 -14.18
C PHE A 48 -17.98 -24.36 -13.62
N GLU A 49 -17.02 -25.25 -13.37
CA GLU A 49 -17.27 -26.54 -12.74
C GLU A 49 -17.73 -26.37 -11.30
N SER A 50 -18.49 -27.36 -10.82
CA SER A 50 -18.94 -27.36 -9.44
C SER A 50 -17.76 -27.40 -8.48
N ILE A 51 -17.85 -26.63 -7.38
CA ILE A 51 -16.87 -26.70 -6.29
C ILE A 51 -16.85 -28.15 -5.78
N PRO A 52 -15.69 -28.83 -5.72
CA PRO A 52 -15.61 -30.17 -5.19
C PRO A 52 -16.13 -30.23 -3.75
N ASN A 53 -16.74 -31.35 -3.37
CA ASN A 53 -17.03 -31.61 -1.97
C ASN A 53 -15.73 -31.49 -1.14
N ASP A 54 -15.83 -30.90 0.04
CA ASP A 54 -14.72 -30.72 0.98
C ASP A 54 -13.58 -29.78 0.50
N ALA A 55 -13.74 -29.10 -0.64
CA ALA A 55 -12.80 -28.05 -1.03
C ALA A 55 -12.94 -26.84 -0.09
N GLU A 56 -11.84 -26.41 0.51
CA GLU A 56 -11.83 -25.28 1.45
C GLU A 56 -11.30 -24.00 0.82
N THR A 57 -10.42 -24.13 -0.16
CA THR A 57 -9.68 -23.00 -0.73
C THR A 57 -9.58 -23.09 -2.26
N ALA A 58 -9.33 -21.96 -2.91
CA ALA A 58 -9.09 -21.85 -4.34
C ALA A 58 -7.91 -20.93 -4.65
N SER A 59 -7.19 -21.21 -5.73
CA SER A 59 -6.05 -20.43 -6.21
C SER A 59 -6.46 -19.15 -6.97
N PRO A 60 -5.49 -18.35 -7.44
CA PRO A 60 -5.71 -17.38 -8.52
C PRO A 60 -6.23 -18.07 -9.78
N VAL A 61 -6.74 -17.27 -10.72
CA VAL A 61 -7.30 -17.76 -11.99
C VAL A 61 -6.19 -17.82 -13.04
N TYR A 62 -5.90 -19.02 -13.52
CA TYR A 62 -4.92 -19.29 -14.57
C TYR A 62 -5.62 -19.40 -15.92
N LEU A 63 -5.10 -18.72 -16.93
CA LEU A 63 -5.69 -18.65 -18.28
C LEU A 63 -5.01 -19.67 -19.20
N LEU A 64 -5.47 -20.93 -19.17
CA LEU A 64 -4.86 -22.00 -19.95
C LEU A 64 -5.24 -21.88 -21.43
N SER A 65 -4.31 -22.17 -22.34
CA SER A 65 -4.69 -22.46 -23.72
C SER A 65 -5.52 -23.75 -23.78
N ARG A 66 -6.25 -23.95 -24.88
CA ARG A 66 -6.99 -25.21 -25.09
C ARG A 66 -6.11 -26.44 -25.00
N GLU A 67 -4.93 -26.40 -25.63
CA GLU A 67 -3.94 -27.48 -25.59
C GLU A 67 -3.50 -27.78 -24.16
N GLN A 68 -3.20 -26.75 -23.36
CA GLN A 68 -2.82 -26.90 -21.96
C GLN A 68 -3.96 -27.51 -21.11
N TYR A 69 -5.21 -27.09 -21.35
CA TYR A 69 -6.37 -27.64 -20.65
C TYR A 69 -6.58 -29.12 -20.99
N GLU A 70 -6.55 -29.46 -22.29
CA GLU A 70 -6.75 -30.83 -22.77
C GLU A 70 -5.62 -31.77 -22.31
N ARG A 71 -4.38 -31.29 -22.25
CA ARG A 71 -3.20 -32.04 -21.75
C ARG A 71 -3.41 -32.64 -20.36
N GLN A 72 -4.19 -31.99 -19.48
CA GLN A 72 -4.47 -32.52 -18.14
C GLN A 72 -5.29 -33.83 -18.17
N SER A 73 -6.03 -34.07 -19.26
CA SER A 73 -6.84 -35.27 -19.46
C SER A 73 -6.01 -36.49 -19.85
N ASP A 74 -4.78 -36.29 -20.35
CA ASP A 74 -3.84 -37.37 -20.68
C ASP A 74 -3.27 -38.04 -19.41
N PHE A 75 -3.38 -37.36 -18.27
CA PHE A 75 -2.95 -37.84 -16.97
C PHE A 75 -4.13 -38.47 -16.22
N GLU A 76 -3.95 -39.63 -15.59
CA GLU A 76 -5.00 -40.25 -14.79
C GLU A 76 -5.18 -39.49 -13.47
N SER A 77 -4.12 -39.42 -12.67
CA SER A 77 -4.10 -38.75 -11.36
C SER A 77 -3.62 -37.30 -11.42
N GLY A 78 -2.81 -36.94 -12.42
CA GLY A 78 -2.17 -35.63 -12.52
C GLY A 78 -0.81 -35.54 -11.82
N TYR A 79 -0.32 -36.62 -11.22
CA TYR A 79 1.00 -36.70 -10.58
C TYR A 79 2.08 -37.32 -11.47
N GLU A 80 1.72 -37.81 -12.65
CA GLU A 80 2.62 -38.59 -13.52
C GLU A 80 3.60 -37.72 -14.34
N VAL A 81 3.48 -36.39 -14.24
CA VAL A 81 4.36 -35.43 -14.89
C VAL A 81 5.80 -35.55 -14.37
N LYS A 82 6.79 -35.49 -15.27
CA LYS A 82 8.22 -35.54 -14.89
C LYS A 82 8.74 -34.16 -14.55
N GLY A 83 9.45 -34.04 -13.43
CA GLY A 83 10.11 -32.79 -13.03
C GLY A 83 9.23 -31.83 -12.22
N TYR A 84 7.94 -32.13 -12.10
CA TYR A 84 6.98 -31.34 -11.32
C TYR A 84 6.27 -32.21 -10.28
N THR A 85 5.70 -31.56 -9.27
CA THR A 85 4.92 -32.25 -8.23
C THR A 85 3.52 -32.63 -8.71
N SER A 86 2.98 -31.94 -9.71
CA SER A 86 1.70 -32.26 -10.36
C SER A 86 1.58 -31.48 -11.68
N ILE A 87 0.69 -31.92 -12.57
CA ILE A 87 0.39 -31.22 -13.83
C ILE A 87 -0.18 -29.82 -13.56
N ALA A 88 -0.93 -29.65 -12.46
CA ALA A 88 -1.39 -28.32 -12.05
C ALA A 88 -0.21 -27.38 -11.77
N THR A 89 0.81 -27.83 -11.04
CA THR A 89 1.99 -26.99 -10.72
C THR A 89 2.71 -26.53 -11.98
N GLU A 90 2.92 -27.45 -12.93
CA GLU A 90 3.56 -27.17 -14.22
C GLU A 90 2.78 -26.13 -15.01
N LEU A 91 1.47 -26.31 -15.16
CA LEU A 91 0.62 -25.37 -15.90
C LEU A 91 0.51 -24.00 -15.22
N GLN A 92 0.54 -23.96 -13.89
CA GLN A 92 0.61 -22.70 -13.15
C GLN A 92 1.93 -21.97 -13.42
N ASP A 93 3.07 -22.67 -13.40
CA ASP A 93 4.37 -22.08 -13.74
C ASP A 93 4.41 -21.56 -15.18
N GLU A 94 3.86 -22.31 -16.14
CA GLU A 94 3.73 -21.86 -17.54
C GLU A 94 2.88 -20.58 -17.66
N CYS A 95 1.75 -20.51 -16.94
CA CYS A 95 0.89 -19.32 -16.95
C CYS A 95 1.53 -18.12 -16.26
N GLU A 96 2.24 -18.32 -15.14
CA GLU A 96 2.95 -17.26 -14.41
C GLU A 96 4.12 -16.71 -15.24
N ALA A 97 4.83 -17.55 -15.99
CA ALA A 97 5.91 -17.12 -16.88
C ALA A 97 5.41 -16.29 -18.09
N ASP A 98 4.17 -16.53 -18.53
CA ASP A 98 3.55 -15.84 -19.67
C ASP A 98 2.61 -14.68 -19.25
N ASP A 99 2.59 -14.30 -17.96
CA ASP A 99 1.64 -13.33 -17.38
C ASP A 99 0.15 -13.65 -17.64
N ARG A 100 -0.17 -14.94 -17.85
CA ARG A 100 -1.52 -15.48 -18.09
C ARG A 100 -2.22 -15.87 -16.79
N VAL A 101 -2.15 -15.01 -15.79
CA VAL A 101 -2.74 -15.23 -14.46
C VAL A 101 -3.45 -13.97 -13.96
N PHE A 102 -4.68 -14.14 -13.49
CA PHE A 102 -5.43 -13.12 -12.77
C PHE A 102 -5.47 -13.45 -11.28
N TYR A 103 -4.97 -12.51 -10.49
CA TYR A 103 -5.02 -12.53 -9.04
C TYR A 103 -6.20 -11.72 -8.55
N PRO A 104 -7.27 -12.33 -8.02
CA PRO A 104 -8.32 -11.59 -7.34
C PRO A 104 -7.74 -10.81 -6.16
N VAL A 105 -8.11 -9.54 -6.02
CA VAL A 105 -7.59 -8.69 -4.95
C VAL A 105 -8.36 -8.99 -3.66
N HIS A 106 -7.69 -9.67 -2.75
CA HIS A 106 -8.18 -9.96 -1.40
C HIS A 106 -7.30 -9.29 -0.36
N ILE A 107 -7.91 -8.76 0.69
CA ILE A 107 -7.22 -8.16 1.84
C ILE A 107 -7.67 -8.89 3.10
N GLU A 108 -6.75 -9.16 4.02
CA GLU A 108 -7.03 -9.81 5.31
C GLU A 108 -6.18 -9.20 6.41
N SER A 109 -6.68 -9.29 7.63
CA SER A 109 -5.89 -9.06 8.85
C SER A 109 -6.31 -10.08 9.92
N ASP A 110 -5.34 -10.68 10.61
CA ASP A 110 -5.56 -11.73 11.62
C ASP A 110 -5.53 -11.23 13.08
N VAL A 111 -5.39 -9.91 13.29
CA VAL A 111 -5.39 -9.25 14.61
C VAL A 111 -6.79 -8.80 15.06
N TYR A 112 -7.85 -9.42 14.54
CA TYR A 112 -9.24 -9.07 14.85
C TYR A 112 -9.56 -9.07 16.35
N HIS A 113 -8.94 -9.94 17.14
CA HIS A 113 -9.17 -10.00 18.59
C HIS A 113 -8.44 -8.92 19.37
N GLU A 114 -7.35 -8.39 18.82
CA GLU A 114 -6.48 -7.39 19.45
C GLU A 114 -7.00 -5.99 19.15
N GLU A 115 -7.26 -5.70 17.87
CA GLU A 115 -7.66 -4.37 17.39
C GLU A 115 -9.18 -4.20 17.30
N GLY A 116 -9.91 -5.28 17.01
CA GLY A 116 -11.36 -5.27 16.85
C GLY A 116 -11.85 -4.90 15.44
N PRO A 117 -13.14 -5.13 15.14
CA PRO A 117 -13.68 -4.93 13.80
C PRO A 117 -13.57 -3.50 13.28
N ALA A 118 -13.80 -2.48 14.12
CA ALA A 118 -13.82 -1.09 13.68
C ALA A 118 -12.47 -0.64 13.08
N THR A 119 -11.37 -0.91 13.80
CA THR A 119 -10.01 -0.60 13.36
C THR A 119 -9.65 -1.36 12.09
N LEU A 120 -9.98 -2.65 12.00
CA LEU A 120 -9.75 -3.43 10.80
C LEU A 120 -10.50 -2.86 9.59
N ILE A 121 -11.77 -2.48 9.76
CA ILE A 121 -12.58 -1.87 8.70
C ILE A 121 -12.00 -0.53 8.26
N GLU A 122 -11.49 0.28 9.19
CA GLU A 122 -10.82 1.55 8.88
C GLU A 122 -9.56 1.31 8.04
N TRP A 123 -8.68 0.39 8.45
CA TRP A 123 -7.49 0.03 7.67
C TRP A 123 -7.84 -0.48 6.27
N PHE A 124 -8.86 -1.33 6.15
CA PHE A 124 -9.28 -1.82 4.84
C PHE A 124 -9.88 -0.71 3.98
N CYS A 125 -10.65 0.20 4.57
CA CYS A 125 -11.23 1.34 3.86
C CYS A 125 -10.13 2.24 3.31
N GLU A 126 -9.16 2.61 4.15
CA GLU A 126 -8.04 3.46 3.75
C GLU A 126 -7.18 2.80 2.66
N PHE A 127 -6.78 1.54 2.84
CA PHE A 127 -5.99 0.85 1.81
C PHE A 127 -6.75 0.72 0.48
N VAL A 128 -8.06 0.40 0.52
CA VAL A 128 -8.85 0.22 -0.70
C VAL A 128 -9.13 1.55 -1.42
N GLU A 129 -9.48 2.60 -0.68
CA GLU A 129 -9.82 3.90 -1.28
C GLU A 129 -8.57 4.70 -1.67
N ASP A 130 -7.57 4.78 -0.80
CA ASP A 130 -6.43 5.68 -0.99
C ASP A 130 -5.28 5.02 -1.77
N TYR A 131 -5.01 3.74 -1.55
CA TYR A 131 -3.90 3.03 -2.22
C TYR A 131 -4.35 2.31 -3.49
N LEU A 132 -5.56 1.74 -3.51
CA LEU A 132 -6.08 1.03 -4.69
C LEU A 132 -6.99 1.90 -5.57
N GLY A 133 -7.48 3.04 -5.07
CA GLY A 133 -8.41 3.90 -5.82
C GLY A 133 -9.76 3.25 -6.09
N VAL A 134 -10.19 2.31 -5.24
CA VAL A 134 -11.45 1.58 -5.40
C VAL A 134 -12.43 2.04 -4.31
N PRO A 135 -13.71 2.33 -4.62
CA PRO A 135 -14.65 2.71 -3.57
C PRO A 135 -14.94 1.54 -2.62
N PHE A 136 -14.71 1.70 -1.32
CA PHE A 136 -14.76 0.59 -0.36
C PHE A 136 -16.16 -0.03 -0.22
N HIS A 137 -17.20 0.79 -0.40
CA HIS A 137 -18.60 0.32 -0.41
C HIS A 137 -18.91 -0.69 -1.54
N THR A 138 -18.00 -0.87 -2.50
CA THR A 138 -18.13 -1.88 -3.56
C THR A 138 -17.57 -3.24 -3.18
N CYS A 139 -16.81 -3.33 -2.08
CA CYS A 139 -16.20 -4.57 -1.61
C CYS A 139 -17.21 -5.50 -0.93
N THR A 140 -16.93 -6.81 -0.98
CA THR A 140 -17.64 -7.81 -0.20
C THR A 140 -16.80 -8.23 1.00
N LEU A 141 -17.35 -8.16 2.19
CA LEU A 141 -16.62 -8.43 3.43
C LEU A 141 -17.08 -9.76 4.01
N TYR A 142 -16.13 -10.55 4.51
CA TYR A 142 -16.39 -11.82 5.15
C TYR A 142 -15.71 -11.90 6.50
N PHE A 143 -16.42 -12.37 7.52
CA PHE A 143 -15.78 -12.85 8.74
C PHE A 143 -15.28 -14.28 8.51
N SER A 144 -14.03 -14.56 8.88
CA SER A 144 -13.40 -15.86 8.63
C SER A 144 -13.96 -17.00 9.47
N GLY A 145 -14.77 -16.69 10.47
CA GLY A 145 -15.24 -17.64 11.48
C GLY A 145 -14.32 -17.76 12.69
N ASN A 146 -13.26 -16.94 12.79
CA ASN A 146 -12.38 -16.93 13.96
C ASN A 146 -11.80 -15.54 14.26
N ARG A 147 -10.65 -15.22 13.67
CA ARG A 147 -9.82 -14.06 14.04
C ARG A 147 -9.49 -13.13 12.88
N SER A 148 -10.18 -13.25 11.75
CA SER A 148 -9.90 -12.40 10.60
C SER A 148 -11.16 -11.94 9.90
N ILE A 149 -11.05 -10.76 9.30
CA ILE A 149 -11.99 -10.26 8.30
C ILE A 149 -11.25 -10.31 6.95
N HIS A 150 -11.93 -10.82 5.94
CA HIS A 150 -11.45 -10.85 4.56
C HIS A 150 -12.28 -9.86 3.74
N VAL A 151 -11.61 -8.99 3.00
CA VAL A 151 -12.23 -8.08 2.05
C VAL A 151 -11.95 -8.57 0.66
N HIS A 152 -13.00 -8.84 -0.10
CA HIS A 152 -12.93 -9.16 -1.51
C HIS A 152 -13.18 -7.87 -2.30
N VAL A 153 -12.10 -7.34 -2.88
CA VAL A 153 -12.15 -6.15 -3.72
C VAL A 153 -12.55 -6.61 -5.13
N PRO A 154 -13.49 -5.91 -5.81
CA PRO A 154 -13.94 -6.32 -7.15
C PRO A 154 -12.92 -5.91 -8.23
N ARG A 155 -11.68 -6.37 -8.06
CA ARG A 155 -10.52 -6.11 -8.90
C ARG A 155 -9.65 -7.35 -9.03
N PHE A 156 -8.93 -7.41 -10.14
CA PHE A 156 -7.83 -8.32 -10.39
C PHE A 156 -6.53 -7.52 -10.54
N VAL A 157 -5.39 -8.17 -10.27
CA VAL A 157 -4.10 -7.76 -10.86
C VAL A 157 -3.66 -8.86 -11.82
N SER A 158 -3.00 -8.48 -12.91
CA SER A 158 -2.60 -9.41 -13.98
C SER A 158 -1.08 -9.60 -13.99
N GLY A 159 -0.62 -10.85 -13.97
CA GLY A 159 0.80 -11.19 -14.03
C GLY A 159 1.56 -11.00 -12.71
N GLU A 160 2.81 -11.47 -12.70
CA GLU A 160 3.65 -11.51 -11.50
C GLU A 160 4.13 -10.13 -11.05
N ASP A 161 4.44 -9.26 -12.00
CA ASP A 161 4.95 -7.93 -11.70
C ASP A 161 3.89 -7.07 -10.99
N GLN A 162 2.64 -7.12 -11.44
CA GLN A 162 1.54 -6.38 -10.80
C GLN A 162 1.16 -6.99 -9.44
N ARG A 163 1.25 -8.32 -9.29
CA ARG A 163 1.09 -8.99 -8.00
C ARG A 163 2.15 -8.52 -6.99
N GLU A 164 3.42 -8.47 -7.40
CA GLU A 164 4.48 -8.02 -6.50
C GLU A 164 4.31 -6.54 -6.15
N ARG A 165 3.87 -5.68 -7.08
CA ARG A 165 3.55 -4.28 -6.77
C ARG A 165 2.40 -4.13 -5.78
N LEU A 166 1.34 -4.93 -5.92
CA LEU A 166 0.25 -4.96 -4.94
C LEU A 166 0.77 -5.31 -3.53
N LYS A 167 1.67 -6.29 -3.46
CA LYS A 167 2.33 -6.68 -2.21
C LYS A 167 3.16 -5.54 -1.62
N GLU A 168 4.00 -4.89 -2.43
CA GLU A 168 4.82 -3.75 -2.00
C GLU A 168 3.94 -2.58 -1.50
N LEU A 169 2.81 -2.30 -2.15
CA LEU A 169 1.86 -1.28 -1.72
C LEU A 169 1.22 -1.62 -0.37
N ALA A 170 0.83 -2.87 -0.15
CA ALA A 170 0.28 -3.31 1.12
C ALA A 170 1.32 -3.24 2.26
N GLU A 171 2.57 -3.65 2.00
CA GLU A 171 3.67 -3.55 2.96
C GLU A 171 3.98 -2.09 3.31
N MET A 172 3.93 -1.19 2.32
CA MET A 172 4.08 0.24 2.49
C MET A 172 2.96 0.82 3.35
N PHE A 173 1.71 0.49 3.07
CA PHE A 173 0.56 0.89 3.88
C PHE A 173 0.70 0.45 5.35
N CYS A 174 1.07 -0.81 5.60
CA CYS A 174 1.32 -1.31 6.95
C CYS A 174 2.44 -0.53 7.66
N THR A 175 3.49 -0.18 6.92
CA THR A 175 4.64 0.57 7.47
C THR A 175 4.28 2.02 7.80
N ASP A 176 3.52 2.67 6.93
CA ASP A 176 3.22 4.10 7.04
C ASP A 176 2.11 4.38 8.06
N ASN A 177 1.13 3.48 8.16
CA ASN A 177 -0.06 3.66 8.99
C ASN A 177 -0.11 2.76 10.24
N GLY A 178 0.90 1.91 10.45
CA GLY A 178 0.93 0.97 11.57
C GLY A 178 -0.15 -0.11 11.49
N ALA A 179 -0.71 -0.34 10.30
CA ALA A 179 -1.69 -1.38 10.07
C ALA A 179 -1.05 -2.78 10.01
N GLU A 180 -1.85 -3.81 10.30
CA GLU A 180 -1.40 -5.20 10.28
C GLU A 180 -2.19 -6.03 9.25
N LEU A 181 -2.01 -5.72 7.96
CA LEU A 181 -2.54 -6.53 6.85
C LEU A 181 -1.67 -7.78 6.61
N ASP A 182 -2.30 -8.92 6.30
CA ASP A 182 -1.60 -10.14 5.88
C ASP A 182 -1.08 -9.98 4.43
N CYS A 183 0.09 -9.37 4.31
CA CYS A 183 0.78 -9.18 3.03
C CYS A 183 1.23 -10.53 2.42
N GLY A 184 1.27 -11.61 3.21
CA GLY A 184 1.58 -12.95 2.74
C GLY A 184 0.50 -13.54 1.83
N LEU A 185 -0.69 -12.94 1.80
CA LEU A 185 -1.73 -13.27 0.82
C LEU A 185 -1.29 -13.04 -0.62
N TYR A 186 -0.38 -12.11 -0.86
CA TYR A 186 0.05 -11.74 -2.20
C TYR A 186 1.22 -12.59 -2.71
N TYR A 187 1.66 -13.63 -2.00
CA TYR A 187 2.65 -14.56 -2.55
C TYR A 187 2.10 -15.37 -3.73
N ALA A 188 2.99 -15.77 -4.65
CA ALA A 188 2.63 -16.60 -5.80
C ALA A 188 1.88 -17.88 -5.38
N LYS A 189 0.92 -18.28 -6.21
CA LYS A 189 0.10 -19.49 -6.02
C LYS A 189 -0.70 -19.55 -4.71
N ARG A 190 -0.89 -18.45 -3.98
CA ARG A 190 -1.58 -18.49 -2.68
C ARG A 190 -3.03 -18.96 -2.82
N LEU A 191 -3.47 -19.82 -1.90
CA LEU A 191 -4.85 -20.32 -1.87
C LEU A 191 -5.69 -19.45 -0.92
N PHE A 192 -6.91 -19.14 -1.33
CA PHE A 192 -7.86 -18.33 -0.58
C PHE A 192 -9.04 -19.16 -0.13
N ARG A 193 -9.45 -18.97 1.13
CA ARG A 193 -10.59 -19.69 1.68
C ARG A 193 -11.91 -19.26 1.05
N LEU A 194 -12.65 -20.25 0.55
CA LEU A 194 -13.92 -20.06 -0.13
C LEU A 194 -15.00 -19.57 0.86
N PRO A 195 -15.98 -18.75 0.39
CA PRO A 195 -17.15 -18.42 1.19
C PRO A 195 -17.90 -19.67 1.66
N SER A 196 -18.60 -19.56 2.79
CA SER A 196 -19.46 -20.62 3.35
C SER A 196 -18.74 -21.87 3.89
N VAL A 197 -17.41 -22.00 3.69
CA VAL A 197 -16.58 -23.07 4.25
C VAL A 197 -16.43 -22.92 5.76
N GLU A 198 -16.41 -24.02 6.50
CA GLU A 198 -16.24 -24.07 7.96
C GLU A 198 -14.77 -23.83 8.37
N HIS A 199 -14.55 -23.15 9.49
CA HIS A 199 -13.22 -22.88 10.00
C HIS A 199 -12.80 -24.07 10.85
N ALA A 200 -11.69 -24.74 10.50
CA ALA A 200 -11.24 -25.97 11.17
C ALA A 200 -11.26 -25.89 12.72
N ASN A 201 -10.79 -24.78 13.29
CA ASN A 201 -10.71 -24.63 14.75
C ASN A 201 -12.04 -24.30 15.46
N THR A 202 -13.00 -23.66 14.79
CA THR A 202 -14.21 -23.12 15.44
C THR A 202 -15.50 -23.78 14.94
N GLY A 203 -15.46 -24.47 13.80
CA GLY A 203 -16.63 -24.96 13.08
C GLY A 203 -17.50 -23.86 12.47
N LEU A 204 -17.14 -22.58 12.67
CA LEU A 204 -17.91 -21.46 12.16
C LEU A 204 -17.64 -21.25 10.67
N ARG A 205 -18.71 -20.99 9.91
CA ARG A 205 -18.61 -20.74 8.47
C ARG A 205 -18.07 -19.34 8.18
N LYS A 206 -17.39 -19.21 7.05
CA LYS A 206 -17.02 -17.89 6.49
C LYS A 206 -18.27 -17.21 5.97
N VAL A 207 -18.74 -16.18 6.67
CA VAL A 207 -20.03 -15.50 6.38
C VAL A 207 -19.80 -14.07 5.97
N GLU A 208 -20.66 -13.57 5.08
CA GLU A 208 -20.65 -12.18 4.67
C GLU A 208 -21.06 -11.26 5.83
N ILE A 209 -20.37 -10.14 5.99
CA ILE A 209 -20.62 -9.13 7.03
C ILE A 209 -20.75 -7.74 6.39
N LYS A 210 -21.25 -6.77 7.17
CA LYS A 210 -21.25 -5.37 6.77
C LYS A 210 -20.22 -4.55 7.57
N PRO A 211 -19.68 -3.47 6.99
CA PRO A 211 -18.65 -2.67 7.64
C PRO A 211 -19.11 -1.98 8.94
N ASP A 212 -20.42 -1.73 9.09
CA ASP A 212 -21.01 -1.12 10.29
C ASP A 212 -21.27 -2.13 11.42
N TRP A 213 -20.96 -3.42 11.23
CA TRP A 213 -21.25 -4.44 12.22
C TRP A 213 -20.19 -4.49 13.31
N GLY A 214 -20.62 -4.24 14.56
CA GLY A 214 -19.81 -4.53 15.73
C GLY A 214 -19.66 -6.03 16.01
N ARG A 215 -18.72 -6.35 16.90
CA ARG A 215 -18.34 -7.73 17.27
C ARG A 215 -19.54 -8.62 17.59
N ASP A 216 -20.42 -8.20 18.49
CA ASP A 216 -21.57 -9.01 18.94
C ASP A 216 -22.52 -9.36 17.80
N ARG A 217 -22.70 -8.43 16.86
CA ARG A 217 -23.51 -8.66 15.67
C ARG A 217 -22.84 -9.67 14.75
N ILE A 218 -21.55 -9.50 14.44
CA ILE A 218 -20.80 -10.47 13.62
C ILE A 218 -20.92 -11.88 14.20
N PHE A 219 -20.70 -12.05 15.50
CA PHE A 219 -20.81 -13.36 16.14
C PHE A 219 -22.22 -13.94 16.10
N ARG A 220 -23.26 -13.14 16.37
CA ARG A 220 -24.65 -13.61 16.29
C ARG A 220 -24.99 -14.09 14.89
N GLU A 221 -24.72 -13.25 13.88
CA GLU A 221 -25.05 -13.58 12.49
C GLU A 221 -24.24 -14.79 12.01
N THR A 222 -22.98 -14.95 12.45
CA THR A 222 -22.16 -16.13 12.11
C THR A 222 -22.71 -17.43 12.71
N ASN A 223 -23.24 -17.40 13.93
CA ASN A 223 -23.81 -18.59 14.60
C ASN A 223 -25.19 -18.98 14.04
N GLU A 224 -25.96 -18.00 13.55
CA GLU A 224 -27.31 -18.21 13.04
C GLU A 224 -27.36 -18.41 11.52
N ALA A 225 -26.28 -18.04 10.81
CA ALA A 225 -26.23 -18.09 9.36
C ALA A 225 -26.29 -19.52 8.82
N THR A 226 -27.15 -19.70 7.82
CA THR A 226 -27.11 -20.81 6.85
C THR A 226 -26.65 -20.23 5.52
N PRO A 227 -25.33 -19.99 5.33
CA PRO A 227 -24.86 -19.27 4.17
C PRO A 227 -25.09 -20.09 2.90
N VAL A 228 -25.45 -19.41 1.81
CA VAL A 228 -25.61 -20.03 0.50
C VAL A 228 -24.26 -20.56 0.06
N ILE A 229 -24.19 -21.86 -0.26
CA ILE A 229 -22.97 -22.48 -0.77
C ILE A 229 -22.89 -22.14 -2.26
N PRO A 230 -21.83 -21.45 -2.72
CA PRO A 230 -21.66 -21.17 -4.14
C PRO A 230 -21.55 -22.47 -4.94
N GLU A 231 -22.24 -22.55 -6.08
CA GLU A 231 -22.19 -23.77 -6.89
C GLU A 231 -20.84 -23.96 -7.61
N SER A 232 -20.15 -22.87 -7.93
CA SER A 232 -18.90 -22.84 -8.70
C SER A 232 -18.03 -21.65 -8.24
N TYR A 233 -16.77 -21.63 -8.63
CA TYR A 233 -15.91 -20.46 -8.35
C TYR A 233 -16.31 -19.23 -9.18
N GLU A 234 -16.85 -19.46 -10.37
CA GLU A 234 -17.47 -18.40 -11.18
C GLU A 234 -18.59 -17.69 -10.40
N ALA A 235 -19.43 -18.44 -9.67
CA ALA A 235 -20.48 -17.86 -8.84
C ALA A 235 -19.92 -16.99 -7.70
N VAL A 236 -18.77 -17.38 -7.12
CA VAL A 236 -18.05 -16.57 -6.12
C VAL A 236 -17.59 -15.24 -6.74
N LEU A 237 -16.91 -15.29 -7.88
CA LEU A 237 -16.44 -14.09 -8.57
C LEU A 237 -17.63 -13.23 -9.03
N ARG A 238 -18.69 -13.83 -9.57
CA ARG A 238 -19.89 -13.11 -10.00
C ARG A 238 -20.52 -12.32 -8.85
N ASN A 239 -20.61 -12.90 -7.65
CA ASN A 239 -21.12 -12.21 -6.46
C ASN A 239 -20.31 -10.94 -6.13
N VAL A 240 -18.98 -11.02 -6.26
CA VAL A 240 -18.08 -9.89 -5.97
C VAL A 240 -18.14 -8.82 -7.07
N PHE A 241 -18.11 -9.21 -8.34
CA PHE A 241 -17.92 -8.26 -9.45
C PHE A 241 -19.21 -7.73 -10.07
N THR A 242 -20.28 -8.54 -10.14
CA THR A 242 -21.49 -8.18 -10.92
C THR A 242 -22.58 -7.51 -10.10
N THR A 243 -22.38 -7.37 -8.80
CA THR A 243 -23.21 -6.53 -7.93
C THR A 243 -23.12 -5.04 -8.32
N HIS A 244 -22.10 -4.63 -9.08
CA HIS A 244 -21.87 -3.26 -9.51
C HIS A 244 -21.93 -3.10 -11.03
N ARG A 245 -23.00 -2.47 -11.53
CA ARG A 245 -23.19 -2.22 -12.98
C ARG A 245 -22.04 -1.44 -13.63
N SER A 246 -21.31 -0.63 -12.87
CA SER A 246 -20.19 0.15 -13.38
C SER A 246 -18.99 -0.71 -13.82
N LEU A 247 -18.89 -1.95 -13.33
CA LEU A 247 -17.82 -2.91 -13.63
C LEU A 247 -18.16 -3.86 -14.77
N THR A 248 -19.39 -3.80 -15.29
CA THR A 248 -19.85 -4.60 -16.42
C THR A 248 -19.98 -3.76 -17.69
N VAL A 249 -19.77 -4.36 -18.86
CA VAL A 249 -20.05 -3.73 -20.15
C VAL A 249 -21.57 -3.76 -20.38
N ASP A 250 -22.20 -2.60 -20.65
CA ASP A 250 -23.64 -2.47 -20.94
C ASP A 250 -24.01 -3.26 -22.20
N SER A 251 -24.25 -4.55 -22.03
CA SER A 251 -24.49 -5.46 -23.13
C SER A 251 -25.87 -6.07 -22.94
N GLN A 252 -26.82 -5.68 -23.80
CA GLN A 252 -28.10 -6.36 -24.02
C GLN A 252 -27.91 -7.75 -24.68
N THR A 253 -26.73 -8.36 -24.57
CA THR A 253 -26.54 -9.76 -24.94
C THR A 253 -27.30 -10.59 -23.93
N THR A 254 -28.25 -11.38 -24.41
CA THR A 254 -28.83 -12.48 -23.66
C THR A 254 -27.70 -13.33 -23.11
N LEU A 255 -27.42 -13.16 -21.81
CA LEU A 255 -26.49 -13.98 -21.04
C LEU A 255 -26.87 -15.43 -21.33
N ASP A 256 -25.94 -16.22 -21.87
CA ASP A 256 -26.07 -17.67 -21.86
C ASP A 256 -25.21 -18.17 -20.69
N PRO A 257 -25.72 -18.13 -19.43
CA PRO A 257 -24.97 -18.64 -18.30
C PRO A 257 -24.62 -20.12 -18.55
N PRO A 258 -23.41 -20.58 -18.16
CA PRO A 258 -22.47 -19.95 -17.21
C PRO A 258 -21.24 -19.25 -17.82
N TYR A 259 -21.08 -19.15 -19.15
CA TYR A 259 -19.80 -18.82 -19.79
C TYR A 259 -19.59 -17.34 -20.12
N ASP A 260 -19.96 -16.41 -19.25
CA ASP A 260 -19.95 -14.99 -19.64
C ASP A 260 -19.22 -14.06 -18.68
N LEU A 261 -18.69 -14.54 -17.54
CA LEU A 261 -18.11 -13.64 -16.53
C LEU A 261 -17.04 -12.71 -17.13
N PHE A 262 -15.96 -13.24 -17.70
CA PHE A 262 -14.88 -12.41 -18.26
C PHE A 262 -15.27 -11.64 -19.53
N ARG A 263 -16.38 -12.00 -20.19
CA ARG A 263 -16.93 -11.28 -21.34
C ARG A 263 -17.78 -10.09 -20.91
N VAL A 264 -18.44 -10.17 -19.76
CA VAL A 264 -19.24 -9.05 -19.21
C VAL A 264 -18.41 -8.09 -18.38
N LEU A 265 -17.26 -8.52 -17.82
CA LEU A 265 -16.39 -7.64 -17.06
C LEU A 265 -15.69 -6.63 -17.97
N ASN A 266 -15.71 -5.36 -17.56
CA ASN A 266 -14.94 -4.32 -18.22
C ASN A 266 -13.49 -4.39 -17.74
N SER A 267 -12.59 -4.94 -18.58
CA SER A 267 -11.18 -5.14 -18.23
C SER A 267 -10.47 -3.88 -17.72
N GLU A 268 -10.72 -2.71 -18.32
CA GLU A 268 -10.13 -1.43 -17.89
C GLU A 268 -10.57 -1.01 -16.48
N LYS A 269 -11.73 -1.51 -16.02
CA LYS A 269 -12.27 -1.19 -14.70
C LYS A 269 -12.05 -2.30 -13.68
N THR A 270 -11.85 -3.53 -14.13
CA THR A 270 -11.70 -4.70 -13.25
C THR A 270 -10.26 -5.13 -13.07
N VAL A 271 -9.33 -4.72 -13.93
CA VAL A 271 -7.89 -5.00 -13.76
C VAL A 271 -7.21 -3.74 -13.24
N LEU A 272 -6.50 -3.86 -12.12
CA LEU A 272 -5.65 -2.80 -11.58
C LEU A 272 -4.27 -2.86 -12.25
N GLU A 273 -3.81 -1.72 -12.73
CA GLU A 273 -2.47 -1.52 -13.24
C GLU A 273 -1.75 -0.47 -12.39
N PHE A 274 -0.71 -0.92 -11.68
CA PHE A 274 0.21 -0.02 -11.00
C PHE A 274 1.26 0.43 -12.01
N LYS A 275 1.46 1.74 -12.13
CA LYS A 275 2.53 2.28 -12.97
C LYS A 275 3.88 1.77 -12.47
N SER A 276 4.80 1.47 -13.39
CA SER A 276 6.19 1.27 -13.01
C SER A 276 6.69 2.57 -12.39
N ASP A 277 7.30 2.48 -11.22
CA ASP A 277 8.21 3.52 -10.76
C ASP A 277 9.41 3.53 -11.71
N GLU A 278 9.25 4.12 -12.90
CA GLU A 278 10.34 4.48 -13.82
C GLU A 278 11.18 5.62 -13.22
N ARG A 279 11.55 5.51 -11.94
CA ARG A 279 12.78 6.12 -11.48
C ARG A 279 13.89 5.13 -11.79
N ASP A 280 14.13 4.93 -13.09
CA ASP A 280 15.41 4.42 -13.57
C ASP A 280 16.44 5.41 -13.03
N ILE A 281 17.07 5.04 -11.92
CA ILE A 281 18.27 5.71 -11.48
C ILE A 281 19.28 5.32 -12.54
N GLY A 282 19.36 6.12 -13.60
CA GLY A 282 20.49 6.07 -14.50
C GLY A 282 21.71 6.08 -13.59
N THR A 283 22.55 5.06 -13.66
CA THR A 283 23.77 5.01 -12.88
C THR A 283 24.76 5.94 -13.58
N PRO A 284 24.90 7.24 -13.23
CA PRO A 284 26.01 7.97 -13.78
C PRO A 284 27.27 7.33 -13.20
N LEU A 285 28.08 6.74 -14.08
CA LEU A 285 29.38 6.18 -13.74
C LEU A 285 30.32 7.35 -13.37
N ILE A 286 30.13 7.92 -12.17
CA ILE A 286 30.98 8.96 -11.56
C ILE A 286 32.01 8.31 -10.63
N GLU A 287 31.95 6.98 -10.44
CA GLU A 287 32.97 6.20 -9.74
C GLU A 287 34.32 6.40 -10.44
N GLN A 288 35.20 7.20 -9.82
CA GLN A 288 36.56 7.42 -10.30
C GLN A 288 37.49 6.73 -9.31
N GLU A 289 38.20 5.70 -9.77
CA GLU A 289 39.14 4.95 -8.91
C GLU A 289 40.29 5.82 -8.38
N GLN A 290 40.64 6.90 -9.09
CA GLN A 290 41.76 7.76 -8.73
C GLN A 290 41.31 9.01 -7.98
N TYR A 291 41.92 9.26 -6.82
CA TYR A 291 41.71 10.47 -6.04
C TYR A 291 42.27 11.70 -6.80
N PRO A 292 41.50 12.78 -7.01
CA PRO A 292 41.95 13.93 -7.77
C PRO A 292 43.06 14.72 -7.06
N ASN A 293 44.00 15.25 -7.84
CA ASN A 293 45.05 16.15 -7.34
C ASN A 293 44.58 17.61 -7.16
N ASN A 294 43.47 18.00 -7.80
CA ASN A 294 42.90 19.34 -7.74
C ASN A 294 41.88 19.43 -6.59
N PRO A 295 42.04 20.33 -5.60
CA PRO A 295 41.12 20.47 -4.47
C PRO A 295 39.65 20.67 -4.83
N ALA A 296 39.36 21.35 -5.95
CA ALA A 296 37.97 21.56 -6.40
C ALA A 296 37.33 20.25 -6.90
N ASP A 297 38.13 19.40 -7.57
CA ASP A 297 37.68 18.09 -8.05
C ASP A 297 37.58 17.08 -6.92
N THR A 298 38.40 17.23 -5.87
CA THR A 298 38.33 16.45 -4.63
C THR A 298 36.95 16.54 -3.97
N ILE A 299 36.37 17.74 -3.87
CA ILE A 299 35.04 17.94 -3.26
C ILE A 299 33.98 17.12 -4.01
N LYS A 300 33.97 17.22 -5.34
CA LYS A 300 33.04 16.46 -6.17
C LYS A 300 33.31 14.97 -6.04
N TRP A 301 34.56 14.54 -6.03
CA TRP A 301 34.92 13.12 -5.88
C TRP A 301 34.40 12.54 -4.56
N LEU A 302 34.56 13.25 -3.44
CA LEU A 302 34.11 12.81 -2.12
C LEU A 302 32.59 12.59 -2.06
N GLN A 303 31.79 13.44 -2.71
CA GLN A 303 30.33 13.32 -2.76
C GLN A 303 29.84 11.98 -3.35
N TYR A 304 30.63 11.35 -4.22
CA TYR A 304 30.25 10.10 -4.90
C TYR A 304 31.08 8.89 -4.46
N ASN A 305 32.29 9.07 -3.93
CA ASN A 305 33.26 7.99 -3.67
C ASN A 305 33.67 7.84 -2.20
N ALA A 306 33.42 8.83 -1.34
CA ALA A 306 33.70 8.67 0.10
C ALA A 306 32.81 7.59 0.74
N LYS A 307 33.20 7.12 1.93
CA LYS A 307 32.38 6.18 2.71
C LYS A 307 31.04 6.82 3.04
N GLU A 308 29.96 6.17 2.62
CA GLU A 308 28.59 6.64 2.79
C GLU A 308 28.16 6.68 4.26
N PHE A 309 27.22 7.57 4.56
CA PHE A 309 26.49 7.54 5.83
C PHE A 309 25.14 6.83 5.62
N SER A 310 24.86 5.82 6.44
CA SER A 310 23.59 5.11 6.44
C SER A 310 22.83 5.38 7.74
N PRO A 311 21.62 5.99 7.69
CA PRO A 311 20.81 6.25 8.88
C PRO A 311 20.39 4.98 9.64
N TYR A 312 20.49 3.80 9.01
CA TYR A 312 20.02 2.53 9.57
C TYR A 312 21.15 1.65 10.10
N ALA A 313 22.41 2.01 9.80
CA ALA A 313 23.56 1.18 10.12
C ALA A 313 23.65 0.90 11.62
N LEU A 314 23.69 -0.40 11.96
CA LEU A 314 23.86 -0.92 13.32
C LEU A 314 22.81 -0.45 14.33
N ALA A 315 21.63 -0.01 13.87
CA ALA A 315 20.51 0.34 14.74
C ALA A 315 19.95 -0.90 15.47
N LYS A 316 19.88 -0.84 16.81
CA LYS A 316 19.28 -1.87 17.68
C LYS A 316 18.21 -1.25 18.57
N GLY A 317 17.09 -1.96 18.76
CA GLY A 317 15.96 -1.47 19.56
C GLY A 317 15.49 -0.09 19.11
N ASP A 318 15.33 0.82 20.07
CA ASP A 318 14.85 2.19 19.85
C ASP A 318 15.97 3.21 19.53
N SER A 319 17.19 2.76 19.24
CA SER A 319 18.29 3.69 18.91
C SER A 319 18.04 4.42 17.59
N ARG A 320 18.29 5.74 17.60
CA ARG A 320 18.09 6.65 16.46
C ARG A 320 19.39 7.22 15.94
N SER A 321 19.58 7.29 14.63
CA SER A 321 20.61 8.13 14.04
C SER A 321 20.05 9.51 13.76
N VAL A 322 20.92 10.52 13.69
CA VAL A 322 20.55 11.86 13.23
C VAL A 322 21.60 12.31 12.23
N ALA A 323 21.16 12.76 11.07
CA ALA A 323 22.00 13.35 10.05
C ALA A 323 21.40 14.67 9.57
N VAL A 324 22.27 15.65 9.35
CA VAL A 324 21.92 16.99 8.90
C VAL A 324 22.84 17.31 7.74
N LEU A 325 22.25 17.54 6.56
CA LEU A 325 23.00 17.60 5.32
C LEU A 325 22.39 18.57 4.31
N GLU A 326 23.21 19.01 3.39
CA GLU A 326 22.82 19.68 2.16
C GLU A 326 22.93 18.69 1.00
N VAL A 327 21.87 18.54 0.20
CA VAL A 327 21.87 17.73 -1.01
C VAL A 327 22.72 18.41 -2.08
N LYS A 328 23.68 17.71 -2.68
CA LYS A 328 24.60 18.28 -3.69
C LYS A 328 24.30 17.87 -5.12
N GLY A 329 23.45 16.87 -5.33
CA GLY A 329 23.18 16.35 -6.67
C GLY A 329 22.10 15.28 -6.73
N SER A 330 22.01 14.67 -7.90
CA SER A 330 21.03 13.63 -8.24
C SER A 330 21.39 12.27 -7.61
N PRO A 331 20.39 11.38 -7.40
CA PRO A 331 20.64 10.05 -6.86
C PRO A 331 21.52 9.22 -7.79
N PHE A 332 22.26 8.28 -7.22
CA PHE A 332 23.06 7.30 -7.95
C PHE A 332 23.10 5.96 -7.20
N SER A 333 23.66 4.95 -7.85
CA SER A 333 23.91 3.62 -7.29
C SER A 333 25.36 3.21 -7.52
N ARG A 334 25.91 2.33 -6.68
CA ARG A 334 27.25 1.73 -6.86
C ARG A 334 27.11 0.24 -7.14
N LYS A 335 28.05 -0.35 -7.89
CA LYS A 335 28.04 -1.79 -8.20
C LYS A 335 28.14 -2.68 -6.96
N GLU A 336 28.84 -2.21 -5.92
CA GLU A 336 29.18 -3.00 -4.73
C GLU A 336 28.28 -2.73 -3.52
N VAL A 337 27.42 -1.71 -3.56
CA VAL A 337 26.44 -1.43 -2.49
C VAL A 337 25.18 -2.26 -2.76
N THR A 338 25.31 -3.57 -2.59
CA THR A 338 24.20 -4.53 -2.55
C THR A 338 23.94 -4.90 -1.11
N GLY A 339 22.76 -4.59 -0.58
CA GLY A 339 22.30 -5.23 0.65
C GLY A 339 20.84 -5.64 0.52
N GLY A 340 20.55 -6.82 1.06
CA GLY A 340 19.34 -7.60 0.79
C GLY A 340 19.71 -8.92 0.11
N SER A 341 19.11 -10.03 0.56
CA SER A 341 19.50 -11.40 0.19
C SER A 341 19.15 -11.83 -1.25
N TYR A 342 18.79 -10.91 -2.15
CA TYR A 342 18.40 -11.24 -3.52
C TYR A 342 18.89 -10.14 -4.47
N GLY A 343 19.42 -10.52 -5.64
CA GLY A 343 20.22 -9.70 -6.55
C GLY A 343 19.51 -8.51 -7.22
N ARG A 344 19.02 -7.54 -6.45
CA ARG A 344 18.59 -6.22 -6.92
C ARG A 344 19.20 -5.13 -6.02
N PRO A 345 19.57 -3.95 -6.55
CA PRO A 345 20.16 -2.86 -5.77
C PRO A 345 19.09 -2.19 -4.89
N VAL A 346 19.19 -2.29 -3.55
CA VAL A 346 18.14 -1.82 -2.61
C VAL A 346 18.46 -0.46 -1.97
N TYR A 347 19.61 0.13 -2.25
CA TYR A 347 19.97 1.43 -1.65
C TYR A 347 20.29 2.50 -2.69
N VAL A 348 19.65 3.65 -2.53
CA VAL A 348 19.90 4.85 -3.32
C VAL A 348 20.91 5.73 -2.58
N LEU A 349 21.95 6.15 -3.28
CA LEU A 349 22.96 7.06 -2.75
C LEU A 349 22.67 8.48 -3.22
N ILE A 350 22.69 9.43 -2.28
CA ILE A 350 22.50 10.85 -2.54
C ILE A 350 23.81 11.58 -2.25
N PRO A 351 24.42 12.26 -3.24
CA PRO A 351 25.61 13.05 -3.00
C PRO A 351 25.27 14.22 -2.08
N ALA A 352 26.00 14.37 -0.98
CA ALA A 352 25.66 15.33 0.07
C ALA A 352 26.89 16.03 0.67
N PHE A 353 26.62 17.11 1.38
CA PHE A 353 27.52 17.72 2.36
C PHE A 353 26.88 17.57 3.73
N PHE A 354 27.57 16.96 4.68
CA PHE A 354 27.07 16.78 6.03
C PHE A 354 27.54 17.93 6.91
N TYR A 355 26.59 18.69 7.47
CA TYR A 355 26.87 19.61 8.58
C TYR A 355 27.22 18.84 9.85
N GLY A 356 26.54 17.70 10.05
CA GLY A 356 26.83 16.76 11.11
C GLY A 356 25.97 15.51 10.97
N ALA A 357 26.53 14.34 11.23
CA ALA A 357 25.77 13.11 11.34
C ALA A 357 26.34 12.19 12.40
N ARG A 358 25.46 11.45 13.09
CA ARG A 358 25.84 10.49 14.12
C ARG A 358 24.94 9.28 14.08
N GLY A 359 25.54 8.13 13.76
CA GLY A 359 24.88 6.84 13.66
C GLY A 359 24.53 6.21 15.02
N CYS A 360 24.00 4.98 14.98
CA CYS A 360 23.57 4.28 16.19
C CYS A 360 24.70 3.60 16.99
N ALA A 361 25.90 3.47 16.42
CA ALA A 361 27.01 2.69 16.98
C ALA A 361 28.28 3.52 17.26
N GLY A 362 28.22 4.44 18.22
CA GLY A 362 29.41 5.13 18.73
C GLY A 362 30.10 6.06 17.74
N GLU A 363 31.39 6.35 17.97
CA GLU A 363 32.18 7.34 17.21
C GLU A 363 32.52 6.90 15.77
N GLU A 364 32.33 5.63 15.42
CA GLU A 364 32.73 5.04 14.13
C GLU A 364 31.80 5.43 12.96
N PHE A 365 30.65 6.04 13.23
CA PHE A 365 29.67 6.48 12.23
C PHE A 365 29.31 7.95 12.42
N ILE A 366 30.34 8.80 12.43
CA ILE A 366 30.21 10.26 12.48
C ILE A 366 30.56 10.86 11.12
N LYS A 367 29.82 11.90 10.73
CA LYS A 367 30.20 12.82 9.64
C LYS A 367 30.27 14.20 10.24
N ASP A 368 31.37 14.91 10.06
CA ASP A 368 31.56 16.27 10.57
C ASP A 368 32.09 17.19 9.48
N HIS A 369 31.26 18.13 9.04
CA HIS A 369 31.58 19.12 8.01
C HIS A 369 32.27 18.51 6.76
N GLU A 370 31.75 17.38 6.27
CA GLU A 370 32.38 16.63 5.18
C GLU A 370 31.43 16.26 4.03
N HIS A 371 32.00 16.11 2.84
CA HIS A 371 31.30 15.61 1.67
C HIS A 371 31.30 14.08 1.66
N ALA A 372 30.13 13.48 1.57
CA ALA A 372 29.97 12.04 1.42
C ALA A 372 28.58 11.71 0.84
N PRO A 373 28.37 10.50 0.32
CA PRO A 373 27.03 10.05 -0.03
C PRO A 373 26.20 9.73 1.22
N LEU A 374 24.91 10.04 1.17
CA LEU A 374 23.89 9.51 2.05
C LEU A 374 23.28 8.25 1.44
N GLN A 375 23.18 7.17 2.21
CA GLN A 375 22.53 5.94 1.79
C GLN A 375 21.09 5.87 2.33
N LEU A 376 20.12 5.74 1.43
CA LEU A 376 18.70 5.62 1.76
C LEU A 376 18.12 4.26 1.37
N SER A 377 17.15 3.79 2.15
CA SER A 377 16.29 2.66 1.79
C SER A 377 15.37 3.02 0.63
N LYS A 378 14.80 2.00 -0.03
CA LYS A 378 13.74 2.20 -1.04
C LYS A 378 12.58 3.04 -0.49
N THR A 379 12.14 2.75 0.74
CA THR A 379 11.04 3.47 1.41
C THR A 379 11.35 4.96 1.56
N ASP A 380 12.52 5.30 2.10
CA ASP A 380 12.89 6.70 2.33
C ASP A 380 13.16 7.46 1.03
N TYR A 381 13.74 6.80 0.03
CA TYR A 381 13.92 7.39 -1.30
C TYR A 381 12.58 7.66 -2.00
N THR A 382 11.62 6.76 -1.87
CA THR A 382 10.33 6.87 -2.56
C THR A 382 9.50 8.03 -2.00
N LYS A 383 9.47 8.16 -0.67
CA LYS A 383 8.69 9.19 0.03
C LYS A 383 9.36 10.58 0.07
N TRP A 384 10.68 10.66 -0.08
CA TRP A 384 11.39 11.93 -0.03
C TRP A 384 11.51 12.57 -1.40
N THR A 385 10.93 13.76 -1.55
CA THR A 385 11.17 14.64 -2.71
C THR A 385 12.28 15.63 -2.35
N TYR A 386 13.34 15.70 -3.16
CA TYR A 386 14.49 16.58 -2.89
C TYR A 386 15.02 17.25 -4.15
N GLN A 387 15.74 18.34 -3.94
CA GLN A 387 16.50 19.08 -4.95
C GLN A 387 17.92 19.36 -4.45
N PRO A 388 18.91 19.44 -5.34
CA PRO A 388 20.22 19.96 -4.99
C PRO A 388 20.10 21.36 -4.34
N GLY A 389 20.76 21.54 -3.20
CA GLY A 389 20.68 22.73 -2.35
C GLY A 389 19.71 22.59 -1.17
N ASP A 390 18.86 21.56 -1.14
CA ASP A 390 17.99 21.31 0.02
C ASP A 390 18.81 20.96 1.25
N HIS A 391 18.48 21.60 2.37
CA HIS A 391 19.04 21.27 3.67
C HIS A 391 18.03 20.42 4.40
N VAL A 392 18.45 19.23 4.84
CA VAL A 392 17.54 18.20 5.32
C VAL A 392 18.08 17.57 6.59
N VAL A 393 17.16 17.28 7.50
CA VAL A 393 17.41 16.49 8.69
C VAL A 393 16.77 15.11 8.51
N ILE A 394 17.55 14.08 8.82
CA ILE A 394 17.14 12.68 8.71
C ILE A 394 17.31 12.02 10.07
N ILE A 395 16.22 11.51 10.62
CA ILE A 395 16.22 10.72 11.85
C ILE A 395 15.96 9.26 11.47
N GLY A 396 17.01 8.46 11.43
CA GLY A 396 16.96 7.05 11.03
C GLY A 396 16.90 6.08 12.20
N GLY A 397 16.67 4.80 11.91
CA GLY A 397 16.62 3.73 12.91
C GLY A 397 16.46 2.35 12.28
N LYS A 398 16.11 1.34 13.08
CA LYS A 398 16.01 -0.07 12.63
C LYS A 398 14.91 -0.30 11.59
N SER A 399 13.85 0.51 11.57
CA SER A 399 12.68 0.33 10.70
C SER A 399 13.00 0.44 9.20
N GLY A 400 14.15 1.03 8.82
CA GLY A 400 14.41 1.35 7.42
C GLY A 400 13.55 2.49 6.87
N SER A 401 12.75 3.15 7.73
CA SER A 401 11.89 4.29 7.38
C SER A 401 12.19 5.45 8.34
N SER A 402 12.87 6.47 7.83
CA SER A 402 13.34 7.65 8.59
C SER A 402 12.28 8.73 8.67
N ILE A 403 12.41 9.63 9.65
CA ILE A 403 11.72 10.93 9.62
C ILE A 403 12.62 11.90 8.85
N ILE A 404 12.10 12.51 7.79
CA ILE A 404 12.84 13.39 6.88
C ILE A 404 12.11 14.73 6.81
N PHE A 405 12.79 15.82 7.12
CA PHE A 405 12.21 17.16 6.98
C PHE A 405 13.24 18.19 6.53
N GLN A 406 12.74 19.24 5.88
CA GLN A 406 13.56 20.34 5.42
C GLN A 406 13.93 21.26 6.59
N ALA A 407 15.18 21.72 6.60
CA ALA A 407 15.70 22.69 7.54
C ALA A 407 16.13 23.96 6.79
N SER A 408 16.20 25.08 7.49
CA SER A 408 16.93 26.24 6.98
C SER A 408 18.45 25.99 7.06
N SER A 409 19.23 26.71 6.26
CA SER A 409 20.69 26.63 6.30
C SER A 409 21.27 26.96 7.68
N GLN A 410 20.64 27.89 8.41
CA GLN A 410 21.02 28.20 9.78
C GLN A 410 20.73 27.04 10.73
N GLN A 411 19.53 26.45 10.68
CA GLN A 411 19.18 25.28 11.49
C GLN A 411 20.09 24.09 11.18
N ALA A 412 20.44 23.89 9.91
CA ALA A 412 21.34 22.82 9.51
C ALA A 412 22.75 23.01 10.11
N SER A 413 23.24 24.24 10.12
CA SER A 413 24.53 24.60 10.71
C SER A 413 24.52 24.45 12.23
N ASP A 414 23.48 24.94 12.90
CA ASP A 414 23.30 24.84 14.36
C ASP A 414 23.22 23.37 14.80
N LEU A 415 22.42 22.56 14.11
CA LEU A 415 22.30 21.12 14.39
C LEU A 415 23.59 20.35 14.10
N GLY A 416 24.33 20.71 13.06
CA GLY A 416 25.65 20.15 12.79
C GLY A 416 26.58 20.30 13.99
N LEU A 417 26.69 21.53 14.51
CA LEU A 417 27.48 21.83 15.71
C LEU A 417 27.00 21.06 16.94
N ILE A 418 25.69 20.90 17.13
CA ILE A 418 25.13 20.11 18.24
C ILE A 418 25.49 18.62 18.10
N LEU A 419 25.61 18.09 16.88
CA LEU A 419 25.92 16.69 16.65
C LEU A 419 27.41 16.36 16.78
N THR A 420 28.29 17.28 16.38
CA THR A 420 29.73 17.02 16.17
C THR A 420 30.68 17.90 16.98
N GLY A 421 30.19 18.91 17.72
CA GLY A 421 31.02 19.72 18.61
C GLY A 421 31.70 18.92 19.74
N GLU A 422 32.53 19.58 20.55
CA GLU A 422 33.32 18.93 21.61
C GLU A 422 32.47 18.07 22.58
N ASP A 423 31.24 18.53 22.89
CA ASP A 423 30.25 17.81 23.69
C ASP A 423 29.06 17.29 22.85
N GLY A 424 29.20 17.26 21.53
CA GLY A 424 28.09 16.98 20.64
C GLY A 424 27.45 15.63 20.94
N CYS A 425 26.13 15.52 20.85
CA CYS A 425 25.44 14.25 21.03
C CYS A 425 24.08 14.19 20.31
N ARG A 426 23.62 12.98 20.03
CA ARG A 426 22.32 12.75 19.35
C ARG A 426 21.14 13.26 20.16
N GLN A 427 21.20 13.11 21.48
CA GLN A 427 20.08 13.46 22.36
C GLN A 427 19.83 14.97 22.38
N ASP A 428 20.90 15.77 22.36
CA ASP A 428 20.79 17.23 22.33
C ASP A 428 20.25 17.73 20.99
N ALA A 429 20.64 17.07 19.88
CA ALA A 429 20.09 17.37 18.57
C ALA A 429 18.58 17.06 18.50
N LEU A 430 18.15 15.91 19.04
CA LEU A 430 16.72 15.57 19.12
C LEU A 430 15.96 16.55 20.03
N HIS A 431 16.52 16.91 21.19
CA HIS A 431 15.92 17.88 22.08
C HIS A 431 15.83 19.28 21.45
N TYR A 432 16.83 19.71 20.69
CA TYR A 432 16.76 20.96 19.92
C TYR A 432 15.62 20.90 18.90
N LEU A 433 15.51 19.79 18.15
CA LEU A 433 14.45 19.60 17.16
C LEU A 433 13.06 19.63 17.81
N GLU A 434 12.87 18.96 18.95
CA GLU A 434 11.64 19.00 19.73
C GLU A 434 11.28 20.42 20.18
N ASN A 435 12.28 21.21 20.60
CA ASN A 435 12.08 22.60 21.04
C ASN A 435 11.73 23.54 19.87
N GLU A 436 12.28 23.29 18.70
CA GLU A 436 11.89 23.95 17.43
C GLU A 436 10.52 23.46 16.91
N GLY A 437 9.95 22.51 17.65
CA GLY A 437 8.65 21.94 17.44
C GLY A 437 8.66 20.90 16.35
N TYR A 438 9.72 20.14 16.08
CA TYR A 438 9.73 19.02 15.13
C TYR A 438 9.37 17.70 15.84
N ASN A 439 8.71 16.79 15.13
CA ASN A 439 8.46 15.42 15.59
C ASN A 439 9.74 14.59 15.46
N THR A 440 10.25 14.13 16.59
CA THR A 440 11.42 13.26 16.74
C THR A 440 11.04 11.82 17.09
N GLY A 441 9.73 11.51 17.08
CA GLY A 441 9.10 10.33 17.67
C GLY A 441 9.43 8.98 17.03
N LYS A 442 8.56 7.99 17.28
CA LYS A 442 8.73 6.59 16.87
C LYS A 442 8.34 6.34 15.39
N SER A 443 9.12 6.91 14.47
CA SER A 443 9.21 6.69 13.00
C SER A 443 8.02 7.22 12.20
N GLY A 444 8.31 7.71 10.99
CA GLY A 444 7.30 8.20 10.02
C GLY A 444 6.75 9.61 10.28
N SER A 445 6.62 10.38 9.19
CA SER A 445 6.04 11.73 8.98
C SER A 445 6.59 12.95 9.76
N SER A 446 6.96 13.98 8.98
CA SER A 446 7.45 15.30 9.40
C SER A 446 6.34 16.20 9.95
N VAL A 447 5.84 15.91 11.14
CA VAL A 447 4.89 16.82 11.81
C VAL A 447 5.67 17.70 12.78
N LYS A 448 5.24 18.95 12.94
CA LYS A 448 5.73 19.76 14.05
C LYS A 448 5.01 19.39 15.35
N ALA A 449 5.75 18.99 16.39
CA ALA A 449 5.20 18.66 17.71
C ALA A 449 4.43 19.86 18.31
N PRO A 450 3.25 19.64 18.94
CA PRO A 450 2.49 20.71 19.56
C PRO A 450 3.05 21.00 20.96
N THR A 451 3.76 22.13 21.13
CA THR A 451 4.16 22.60 22.47
C THR A 451 3.55 23.94 22.87
N LEU A 452 3.08 23.95 24.11
CA LEU A 452 2.34 25.01 24.77
C LEU A 452 3.04 26.38 24.74
N LYS A 453 2.24 27.38 24.33
CA LYS A 453 2.21 28.78 24.78
C LYS A 453 3.55 29.40 25.22
N ARG A 454 4.10 30.27 24.36
CA ARG A 454 4.66 31.54 24.85
C ARG A 454 4.49 32.69 23.86
N LYS A 455 3.75 33.71 24.30
CA LYS A 455 3.50 34.97 23.59
C LYS A 455 4.83 35.69 23.31
N ARG A 456 5.08 36.05 22.05
CA ARG A 456 5.83 37.28 21.73
C ARG A 456 5.29 37.93 20.45
N LYS A 457 5.04 39.23 20.58
CA LYS A 457 4.41 40.15 19.62
C LYS A 457 5.42 40.65 18.56
N PHE A 458 4.89 40.93 17.36
CA PHE A 458 5.44 41.76 16.26
C PHE A 458 6.64 41.15 15.49
N ARG A 459 6.76 41.24 14.16
CA ARG A 459 6.28 42.25 13.18
C ARG A 459 6.29 41.65 11.74
N ARG A 460 5.56 42.35 10.87
CA ARG A 460 5.14 42.07 9.49
C ARG A 460 6.25 42.26 8.42
N SER A 461 6.05 41.59 7.27
CA SER A 461 6.78 41.62 5.97
C SER A 461 7.99 40.67 5.90
N GLU A 462 8.23 39.88 4.86
CA GLU A 462 7.86 39.97 3.44
C GLU A 462 7.76 38.56 2.84
N THR A 463 6.84 38.41 1.91
CA THR A 463 6.58 37.25 1.05
C THR A 463 7.84 36.77 0.33
N SER A 464 8.37 35.60 0.70
CA SER A 464 9.09 34.76 -0.27
C SER A 464 8.09 33.83 -0.93
N GLN A 465 8.14 33.74 -2.26
CA GLN A 465 7.21 33.02 -3.10
C GLN A 465 7.42 31.51 -2.94
N TRP A 466 6.55 30.85 -2.18
CA TRP A 466 6.47 29.40 -2.13
C TRP A 466 5.68 28.91 -3.36
N LYS A 467 6.38 28.21 -4.26
CA LYS A 467 5.84 27.65 -5.51
C LYS A 467 6.21 26.15 -5.57
N GLN A 468 5.41 25.20 -6.07
CA GLN A 468 4.01 25.24 -6.53
C GLN A 468 3.50 23.82 -6.96
N ASN A 469 3.98 22.70 -6.41
CA ASN A 469 3.81 21.39 -7.07
C ASN A 469 3.08 20.29 -6.28
N THR A 470 2.00 20.63 -5.56
CA THR A 470 1.02 19.59 -5.15
C THR A 470 -0.26 19.77 -5.96
N GLU A 471 -1.00 18.69 -6.23
CA GLU A 471 -2.31 18.79 -6.89
C GLU A 471 -3.23 19.74 -6.14
N SER A 472 -3.30 19.68 -4.80
CA SER A 472 -4.05 20.66 -4.01
C SER A 472 -3.48 22.09 -4.09
N ALA A 473 -2.19 22.30 -4.37
CA ALA A 473 -1.65 23.64 -4.64
C ALA A 473 -2.03 24.13 -6.05
N LYS A 474 -2.10 23.23 -7.04
CA LYS A 474 -2.60 23.55 -8.38
C LYS A 474 -4.09 23.89 -8.34
N LEU A 475 -4.89 23.09 -7.62
CA LEU A 475 -6.31 23.35 -7.37
C LEU A 475 -6.51 24.66 -6.59
N GLN A 476 -5.67 24.93 -5.59
CA GLN A 476 -5.68 26.22 -4.89
C GLN A 476 -5.43 27.38 -5.87
N HIS A 477 -4.42 27.28 -6.73
CA HIS A 477 -4.13 28.31 -7.74
C HIS A 477 -5.23 28.43 -8.80
N GLN A 478 -5.83 27.32 -9.19
CA GLN A 478 -6.96 27.30 -10.12
C GLN A 478 -8.15 28.05 -9.51
N ALA A 479 -8.52 27.77 -8.25
CA ALA A 479 -9.58 28.52 -7.57
C ALA A 479 -9.24 30.02 -7.45
N GLU A 480 -8.00 30.35 -7.08
CA GLU A 480 -7.55 31.74 -6.93
C GLU A 480 -7.56 32.56 -8.23
N HIS A 481 -7.42 31.91 -9.37
CA HIS A 481 -7.29 32.58 -10.67
C HIS A 481 -8.55 32.49 -11.53
N ASP A 482 -9.19 31.32 -11.54
CA ASP A 482 -10.29 30.98 -12.44
C ASP A 482 -11.65 30.90 -11.73
N GLY A 483 -11.68 31.03 -10.39
CA GLY A 483 -12.89 31.03 -9.57
C GLY A 483 -13.08 29.72 -8.81
N ILE A 484 -13.63 29.82 -7.59
CA ILE A 484 -13.80 28.68 -6.68
C ILE A 484 -14.82 27.65 -7.20
N GLU A 485 -15.77 28.10 -8.03
CA GLU A 485 -16.77 27.28 -8.72
C GLU A 485 -16.18 26.31 -9.75
N THR A 486 -14.91 26.48 -10.12
CA THR A 486 -14.20 25.55 -10.98
C THR A 486 -13.75 24.28 -10.26
N LEU A 487 -13.83 24.26 -8.91
CA LEU A 487 -13.50 23.10 -8.10
C LEU A 487 -14.76 22.32 -7.72
N SER A 488 -14.67 21.00 -7.81
CA SER A 488 -15.62 20.09 -7.16
C SER A 488 -15.50 20.18 -5.63
N HIS A 489 -16.53 19.69 -4.94
CA HIS A 489 -16.53 19.65 -3.47
C HIS A 489 -15.33 18.87 -2.89
N ILE A 490 -14.88 17.81 -3.57
CA ILE A 490 -13.73 16.99 -3.14
C ILE A 490 -12.43 17.77 -3.31
N GLU A 491 -12.26 18.45 -4.45
CA GLU A 491 -11.09 19.29 -4.71
C GLU A 491 -11.00 20.47 -3.74
N LEU A 492 -12.15 21.06 -3.39
CA LEU A 492 -12.24 22.10 -2.37
C LEU A 492 -11.82 21.58 -0.98
N SER A 493 -12.28 20.39 -0.59
CA SER A 493 -11.83 19.73 0.65
C SER A 493 -10.32 19.48 0.64
N ASN A 494 -9.74 19.10 -0.50
CA ASN A 494 -8.31 18.85 -0.64
C ASN A 494 -7.48 20.13 -0.49
N VAL A 495 -7.97 21.25 -1.02
CA VAL A 495 -7.35 22.57 -0.83
C VAL A 495 -7.45 22.99 0.64
N ALA A 496 -8.64 22.83 1.24
CA ALA A 496 -8.87 23.16 2.64
C ALA A 496 -8.01 22.33 3.61
N ASN A 497 -7.92 21.01 3.41
CA ASN A 497 -7.04 20.13 4.16
C ASN A 497 -5.57 20.56 4.03
N ARG A 498 -5.11 20.85 2.81
CA ARG A 498 -3.75 21.36 2.59
C ARG A 498 -3.51 22.65 3.38
N LEU A 499 -4.43 23.62 3.31
CA LEU A 499 -4.29 24.91 4.00
C LEU A 499 -4.31 24.76 5.53
N LEU A 500 -5.16 23.88 6.04
CA LEU A 500 -5.21 23.51 7.46
C LEU A 500 -3.89 22.87 7.91
N THR A 501 -3.31 22.02 7.08
CA THR A 501 -2.04 21.34 7.34
C THR A 501 -0.85 22.30 7.33
N ILE A 502 -0.77 23.22 6.36
CA ILE A 502 0.40 24.10 6.21
C ILE A 502 0.35 25.38 7.06
N GLY A 503 -0.85 25.86 7.41
CA GLY A 503 -1.02 27.15 8.07
C GLY A 503 -2.13 27.22 9.10
N GLY A 504 -2.76 26.09 9.42
CA GLY A 504 -3.79 25.98 10.44
C GLY A 504 -5.10 26.68 10.05
N TRP A 505 -6.00 26.75 11.04
CA TRP A 505 -7.37 27.24 10.87
C TRP A 505 -7.42 28.64 10.25
N SER A 506 -6.59 29.57 10.70
CA SER A 506 -6.63 30.96 10.22
C SER A 506 -6.31 31.09 8.73
N LEU A 507 -5.39 30.26 8.22
CA LEU A 507 -5.02 30.30 6.80
C LEU A 507 -6.13 29.73 5.94
N ALA A 508 -6.65 28.55 6.30
CA ALA A 508 -7.76 27.92 5.60
C ALA A 508 -9.03 28.78 5.64
N TRP A 509 -9.35 29.35 6.80
CA TRP A 509 -10.50 30.24 6.99
C TRP A 509 -10.40 31.50 6.13
N GLY A 510 -9.28 32.22 6.20
CA GLY A 510 -9.09 33.46 5.44
C GLY A 510 -9.05 33.22 3.93
N TRP A 511 -8.55 32.06 3.50
CA TRP A 511 -8.62 31.65 2.10
C TRP A 511 -10.06 31.41 1.66
N CYS A 512 -10.85 30.61 2.39
CA CYS A 512 -12.26 30.38 2.06
C CYS A 512 -13.06 31.70 2.05
N GLU A 513 -12.85 32.58 3.03
CA GLU A 513 -13.49 33.91 3.08
C GLU A 513 -13.17 34.74 1.84
N THR A 514 -11.92 34.69 1.37
CA THR A 514 -11.48 35.40 0.17
C THR A 514 -12.08 34.80 -1.10
N GLN A 515 -12.12 33.46 -1.20
CA GLN A 515 -12.56 32.78 -2.43
C GLN A 515 -14.07 32.73 -2.60
N PHE A 516 -14.83 32.56 -1.51
CA PHE A 516 -16.30 32.56 -1.56
C PHE A 516 -16.91 33.97 -1.56
N GLY A 517 -16.18 35.00 -1.10
CA GLY A 517 -16.62 36.40 -1.14
C GLY A 517 -18.03 36.61 -0.57
N ASP A 518 -18.95 37.17 -1.36
CA ASP A 518 -20.34 37.42 -0.96
C ASP A 518 -21.15 36.13 -0.68
N GLN A 519 -20.66 34.96 -1.12
CA GLN A 519 -21.27 33.65 -0.86
C GLN A 519 -20.67 32.94 0.36
N PHE A 520 -19.76 33.60 1.09
CA PHE A 520 -19.11 33.00 2.25
C PHE A 520 -20.10 32.85 3.43
N ASP A 521 -20.44 31.60 3.75
CA ASP A 521 -21.27 31.26 4.91
C ASP A 521 -20.39 30.81 6.09
N LEU A 522 -20.48 31.58 7.19
CA LEU A 522 -19.70 31.38 8.41
C LEU A 522 -19.99 30.02 9.08
N GLU A 523 -21.25 29.59 9.14
CA GLU A 523 -21.61 28.35 9.81
C GLU A 523 -21.24 27.11 8.97
N VAL A 524 -21.49 27.18 7.66
CA VAL A 524 -21.22 26.08 6.74
C VAL A 524 -19.71 25.86 6.62
N THR A 525 -18.94 26.93 6.41
CA THR A 525 -17.47 26.84 6.31
C THR A 525 -16.86 26.33 7.62
N TRP A 526 -17.36 26.80 8.77
CA TRP A 526 -16.89 26.33 10.06
C TRP A 526 -17.14 24.83 10.25
N LYS A 527 -18.34 24.34 9.93
CA LYS A 527 -18.66 22.90 10.01
C LYS A 527 -17.78 22.07 9.08
N HIS A 528 -17.56 22.56 7.86
CA HIS A 528 -16.76 21.87 6.86
C HIS A 528 -15.28 21.77 7.27
N LEU A 529 -14.63 22.89 7.63
CA LEU A 529 -13.24 22.88 8.09
C LEU A 529 -13.07 22.10 9.39
N LYS A 530 -14.05 22.19 10.30
CA LYS A 530 -14.06 21.37 11.52
C LYS A 530 -14.13 19.88 11.19
N GLY A 531 -15.01 19.49 10.26
CA GLY A 531 -15.13 18.10 9.83
C GLY A 531 -13.83 17.57 9.23
N ILE A 532 -13.12 18.38 8.44
CA ILE A 532 -11.81 18.03 7.89
C ILE A 532 -10.78 17.87 9.03
N VAL A 533 -10.76 18.78 10.00
CA VAL A 533 -9.87 18.69 11.16
C VAL A 533 -10.14 17.43 11.99
N GLU A 534 -11.41 17.09 12.25
CA GLU A 534 -11.80 15.91 13.03
C GLU A 534 -11.58 14.60 12.27
N TYR A 535 -11.79 14.57 10.94
CA TYR A 535 -11.64 13.38 10.11
C TYR A 535 -10.17 13.01 9.85
N TYR A 536 -9.31 14.01 9.62
CA TYR A 536 -7.88 13.79 9.35
C TYR A 536 -6.98 14.01 10.59
N ASP A 537 -7.57 14.13 11.78
CA ASP A 537 -6.89 14.47 13.06
C ASP A 537 -5.84 15.59 12.91
N ILE A 538 -6.17 16.62 12.14
CA ILE A 538 -5.24 17.72 11.86
C ILE A 538 -5.04 18.49 13.17
N PRO A 539 -3.80 18.77 13.61
CA PRO A 539 -3.54 19.50 14.85
C PRO A 539 -3.82 21.02 14.73
N ALA A 540 -4.93 21.40 14.09
CA ALA A 540 -5.41 22.76 13.97
C ALA A 540 -6.40 23.08 15.12
N VAL A 541 -6.18 24.20 15.83
CA VAL A 541 -7.09 24.64 16.89
C VAL A 541 -8.40 25.12 16.28
N VAL A 542 -9.46 24.32 16.42
CA VAL A 542 -10.81 24.67 15.99
C VAL A 542 -11.37 25.79 16.89
N PRO A 543 -11.68 26.98 16.36
CA PRO A 543 -12.29 28.05 17.14
C PRO A 543 -13.74 27.71 17.49
N PRO A 544 -14.33 28.37 18.51
CA PRO A 544 -15.74 28.18 18.83
C PRO A 544 -16.64 28.53 17.63
N LYS A 545 -17.79 27.86 17.54
CA LYS A 545 -18.76 28.07 16.46
C LYS A 545 -19.10 29.57 16.33
N PRO A 546 -18.99 30.17 15.12
CA PRO A 546 -19.38 31.56 14.89
C PRO A 546 -20.87 31.76 15.17
N ARG A 547 -21.24 32.98 15.56
CA ARG A 547 -22.61 33.39 15.90
C ARG A 547 -23.33 34.02 14.73
#